data_AF-Q0ABP0-F1
#
_entry.id   AF-Q0ABP0-F1
#
_cell.length_a   1.000
_cell.length_b   1.000
_cell.length_c   1.000
_cell.angle_alpha   90.00
_cell.angle_beta   90.00
_cell.angle_gamma   90.00
#
_symmetry.space_group_name_H-M   'P 1'
#
loop_
_entity.id
_entity.type
_entity.pdbx_description
1 polymer ?
#
loop_
_entity_poly.entity_id
_entity_poly.type
_entity_poly.pdbx_seq_one_letter_code
_entity_poly.pdbx_strand_id
1 'polypeptide(L)'
;MSTTLAPLSQRLIALGSMRWFLMLCALLCLVLRPEPGTGIITEGWALVPTLLAPVLAPLVVVVMLLDALMARVFMTDTAGPQRQHYRLAILVNVAIAVVVTLYWLPYYLAIGQ
;
A
#
# COMPACT_ATOMS: atom_id res chain seq x y z
N MET A 1 -31.69 11.33 15.56
CA MET A 1 -32.28 10.27 14.71
C MET A 1 -32.13 10.75 13.28
N SER A 2 -31.41 10.13 12.35
CA SER A 2 -30.89 8.78 12.15
C SER A 2 -29.50 8.87 11.52
N THR A 3 -28.47 8.33 12.16
CA THR A 3 -27.15 8.12 11.54
C THR A 3 -27.25 6.98 10.54
N THR A 4 -27.63 7.30 9.29
CA THR A 4 -27.45 6.39 8.17
C THR A 4 -25.94 6.18 7.99
N LEU A 5 -25.44 5.06 8.50
CA LEU A 5 -24.08 4.61 8.27
C LEU A 5 -23.93 4.40 6.76
N ALA A 6 -23.36 5.39 6.05
CA ALA A 6 -23.01 5.22 4.66
C ALA A 6 -22.19 3.93 4.53
N PRO A 7 -22.53 3.04 3.57
CA PRO A 7 -21.88 1.74 3.45
C PRO A 7 -20.37 1.94 3.29
N LEU A 8 -19.57 1.03 3.88
CA LEU A 8 -18.10 1.11 3.85
C LEU A 8 -17.55 1.31 2.42
N SER A 9 -18.22 0.76 1.41
CA SER A 9 -17.91 0.95 -0.01
C SER A 9 -17.94 2.42 -0.46
N GLN A 10 -18.96 3.21 -0.07
CA GLN A 10 -19.03 4.64 -0.39
C GLN A 10 -17.92 5.44 0.28
N ARG A 11 -17.52 5.03 1.49
CA ARG A 11 -16.42 5.67 2.23
C ARG A 11 -15.05 5.37 1.61
N LEU A 12 -14.89 4.17 1.03
CA LEU A 12 -13.69 3.76 0.31
C LEU A 12 -13.54 4.49 -1.04
N ILE A 13 -14.63 4.67 -1.78
CA ILE A 13 -14.59 5.41 -3.06
C ILE A 13 -14.17 6.87 -2.85
N ALA A 14 -14.50 7.46 -1.69
CA ALA A 14 -14.16 8.84 -1.35
C ALA A 14 -12.67 9.05 -0.94
N LEU A 15 -11.84 8.00 -0.85
CA LEU A 15 -10.46 8.05 -0.31
C LEU A 15 -9.47 8.97 -1.03
N GLY A 16 -9.85 9.55 -2.17
CA GLY A 16 -9.01 10.42 -3.00
C GLY A 16 -8.25 9.63 -4.06
N SER A 17 -8.03 10.25 -5.22
CA SER A 17 -7.38 9.63 -6.39
C SER A 17 -5.98 9.08 -6.09
N MET A 18 -5.22 9.77 -5.24
CA MET A 18 -3.85 9.38 -4.86
C MET A 18 -3.81 8.03 -4.13
N ARG A 19 -4.81 7.72 -3.30
CA ARG A 19 -4.85 6.45 -2.55
C ARG A 19 -5.20 5.28 -3.43
N TRP A 20 -6.10 5.49 -4.39
CA TRP A 20 -6.39 4.48 -5.42
C TRP A 20 -5.16 4.14 -6.25
N PHE A 21 -4.37 5.16 -6.59
CA PHE A 21 -3.10 4.96 -7.28
C PHE A 21 -2.11 4.13 -6.43
N LEU A 22 -1.97 4.44 -5.14
CA LEU A 22 -1.11 3.66 -4.24
C LEU A 22 -1.59 2.21 -4.06
N MET A 23 -2.90 1.99 -3.96
CA MET A 23 -3.46 0.63 -3.90
C MET A 23 -3.19 -0.14 -5.19
N LEU A 24 -3.27 0.51 -6.35
CA LEU A 24 -2.91 -0.09 -7.63
C LEU A 24 -1.41 -0.44 -7.68
N CYS A 25 -0.53 0.45 -7.24
CA CYS A 25 0.90 0.16 -7.15
C CYS A 25 1.20 -1.01 -6.21
N ALA A 26 0.57 -1.05 -5.05
CA ALA A 26 0.70 -2.16 -4.11
C ALA A 26 0.23 -3.49 -4.74
N LEU A 27 -0.89 -3.47 -5.46
CA LEU A 27 -1.38 -4.65 -6.19
C LEU A 27 -0.38 -5.11 -7.27
N LEU A 28 0.19 -4.18 -8.04
CA LEU A 28 1.23 -4.50 -9.02
C LEU A 28 2.46 -5.13 -8.35
N CYS A 29 2.90 -4.62 -7.20
CA CYS A 29 3.97 -5.22 -6.42
C CYS A 29 3.62 -6.63 -5.92
N LEU A 30 2.35 -6.96 -5.64
CA LEU A 30 1.97 -8.32 -5.26
C LEU A 30 2.02 -9.29 -6.44
N VAL A 31 1.54 -8.85 -7.61
CA VAL A 31 1.48 -9.68 -8.83
C VAL A 31 2.86 -9.90 -9.45
N LEU A 32 3.73 -8.89 -9.39
CA LEU A 32 5.07 -8.95 -9.99
C LEU A 32 6.12 -9.62 -9.10
N ARG A 33 5.72 -10.16 -7.94
CA ARG A 33 6.66 -10.85 -7.04
C ARG A 33 7.21 -12.11 -7.73
N PRO A 34 8.53 -12.22 -7.93
CA PRO A 34 9.14 -13.42 -8.49
C PRO A 34 9.17 -14.54 -7.45
N GLU A 35 9.33 -15.79 -7.91
CA GLU A 35 9.52 -16.92 -7.02
C GLU A 35 10.83 -16.78 -6.22
N PRO A 36 10.85 -17.16 -4.92
CA PRO A 36 12.09 -17.15 -4.14
C PRO A 36 13.18 -17.99 -4.81
N GLY A 37 14.40 -17.46 -4.87
CA GLY A 37 15.54 -18.13 -5.52
C GLY A 37 15.63 -17.95 -7.04
N THR A 38 14.73 -17.18 -7.65
CA THR A 38 14.89 -16.78 -9.07
C THR A 38 16.14 -15.93 -9.24
N GLY A 39 17.01 -16.29 -10.18
CA GLY A 39 18.19 -15.50 -10.52
C GLY A 39 17.83 -14.11 -11.05
N ILE A 40 18.70 -13.13 -10.78
CA ILE A 40 18.50 -11.76 -11.26
C ILE A 40 18.76 -11.73 -12.77
N ILE A 41 17.75 -11.35 -13.54
CA ILE A 41 17.87 -11.12 -14.99
C ILE A 41 17.97 -9.61 -15.22
N THR A 42 19.00 -9.19 -15.95
CA THR A 42 19.30 -7.76 -16.18
C THR A 42 18.81 -7.24 -17.53
N GLU A 43 18.21 -8.10 -18.35
CA GLU A 43 17.81 -7.77 -19.71
C GLU A 43 16.35 -8.15 -20.01
N GLY A 44 15.74 -7.39 -20.92
CA GLY A 44 14.38 -7.63 -21.38
C GLY A 44 13.30 -7.44 -20.30
N TRP A 45 12.11 -7.97 -20.57
CA TRP A 45 10.96 -7.82 -19.68
C TRP A 45 11.08 -8.58 -18.37
N ALA A 46 11.95 -9.57 -18.28
CA ALA A 46 12.20 -10.33 -17.07
C ALA A 46 12.86 -9.50 -15.96
N LEU A 47 13.56 -8.41 -16.31
CA LEU A 47 14.14 -7.47 -15.35
C LEU A 47 13.08 -6.84 -14.43
N VAL A 48 11.85 -6.66 -14.91
CA VAL A 48 10.78 -6.01 -14.14
C VAL A 48 10.46 -6.82 -12.86
N PRO A 49 10.06 -8.10 -12.93
CA PRO A 49 9.82 -8.89 -11.73
C PRO A 49 11.09 -9.22 -10.95
N THR A 50 12.25 -9.44 -11.60
CA THR A 50 13.45 -9.94 -10.89
C THR A 50 14.28 -8.85 -10.20
N LEU A 51 14.18 -7.58 -10.64
CA LEU A 51 15.00 -6.49 -10.12
C LEU A 51 14.17 -5.28 -9.71
N LEU A 52 13.26 -4.80 -10.57
CA LEU A 52 12.50 -3.58 -10.28
C LEU A 52 11.43 -3.81 -9.21
N ALA A 53 10.59 -4.84 -9.33
CA ALA A 53 9.52 -5.11 -8.37
C ALA A 53 10.04 -5.28 -6.91
N PRO A 54 11.15 -6.01 -6.66
CA PRO A 54 11.78 -6.08 -5.34
C PRO A 54 12.26 -4.75 -4.77
N VAL A 55 12.65 -3.79 -5.62
CA VAL A 55 13.05 -2.45 -5.17
C VAL A 55 11.83 -1.56 -4.96
N LEU A 56 10.82 -1.70 -5.81
CA LEU A 56 9.59 -0.90 -5.74
C LEU A 56 8.71 -1.30 -4.57
N ALA A 57 8.64 -2.57 -4.21
CA ALA A 57 7.80 -3.03 -3.09
C ALA A 57 8.05 -2.26 -1.77
N PRO A 58 9.30 -2.12 -1.26
CA PRO A 58 9.56 -1.37 -0.04
C PRO A 58 9.36 0.13 -0.24
N LEU A 59 9.62 0.67 -1.43
CA LEU A 59 9.32 2.07 -1.75
C LEU A 59 7.81 2.35 -1.65
N VAL A 60 6.98 1.48 -2.21
CA VAL A 60 5.52 1.58 -2.12
C VAL A 60 5.08 1.51 -0.66
N VAL A 61 5.61 0.57 0.13
CA VAL A 61 5.33 0.48 1.57
C VAL A 61 5.66 1.80 2.28
N VAL A 62 6.84 2.37 2.05
CA VAL A 62 7.25 3.66 2.65
C VAL A 62 6.31 4.79 2.24
N VAL A 63 5.92 4.87 0.96
CA VAL A 63 5.00 5.91 0.48
C VAL A 63 3.59 5.74 1.09
N MET A 64 3.11 4.51 1.27
CA MET A 64 1.83 4.26 1.96
C MET A 64 1.87 4.70 3.43
N LEU A 65 3.00 4.44 4.11
CA LEU A 65 3.20 4.90 5.50
C LEU A 65 3.31 6.44 5.57
N LEU A 66 3.95 7.07 4.58
CA LEU A 66 4.01 8.53 4.45
C LEU A 66 2.61 9.13 4.23
N ASP A 67 1.78 8.54 3.36
CA ASP A 67 0.39 8.97 3.17
C ASP A 67 -0.44 8.81 4.45
N ALA A 68 -0.25 7.71 5.18
CA ALA A 68 -0.88 7.51 6.48
C ALA A 68 -0.43 8.56 7.52
N LEU A 69 0.85 8.92 7.53
CA LEU A 69 1.38 9.97 8.40
C LEU A 69 0.77 11.34 8.03
N MET A 70 0.72 11.70 6.75
CA MET A 70 0.09 12.94 6.31
C MET A 70 -1.40 12.98 6.66
N ALA A 71 -2.11 11.87 6.46
CA ALA A 71 -3.50 11.72 6.90
C ALA A 71 -3.64 11.91 8.41
N ARG A 72 -2.67 11.44 9.21
CA ARG A 72 -2.65 11.63 10.66
C ARG A 72 -2.42 13.09 11.04
N VAL A 73 -1.52 13.79 10.35
CA VAL A 73 -1.25 15.22 10.55
C VAL A 73 -2.50 16.04 10.24
N PHE A 74 -3.12 15.87 9.07
CA PHE A 74 -4.36 16.61 8.75
C PHE A 74 -5.52 16.29 9.69
N MET A 75 -5.55 15.08 10.26
CA MET A 75 -6.59 14.68 11.21
C MET A 75 -6.52 15.45 12.55
N THR A 76 -5.36 15.98 12.97
CA THR A 76 -5.26 16.71 14.25
C THR A 76 -6.08 17.99 14.23
N ASP A 77 -6.16 18.63 13.06
CA ASP A 77 -6.79 19.94 12.88
C ASP A 77 -8.24 19.81 12.39
N THR A 78 -8.74 18.57 12.26
CA THR A 78 -10.05 18.29 11.68
C THR A 78 -11.00 17.66 12.70
N ALA A 79 -12.14 18.33 12.94
CA ALA A 79 -13.24 17.83 13.77
C ALA A 79 -14.38 17.23 12.94
N GLY A 80 -15.25 16.44 13.59
CA GLY A 80 -16.49 15.95 12.96
C GLY A 80 -16.30 14.81 11.94
N PRO A 81 -17.23 14.65 10.99
CA PRO A 81 -17.28 13.52 10.04
C PRO A 81 -16.02 13.32 9.20
N GLN A 82 -15.32 14.40 8.82
CA GLN A 82 -14.06 14.34 8.07
C GLN A 82 -12.95 13.61 8.85
N ARG A 83 -12.99 13.64 10.19
CA ARG A 83 -12.01 12.93 11.02
C ARG A 83 -12.08 11.41 10.83
N GLN A 84 -13.28 10.87 10.58
CA GLN A 84 -13.45 9.44 10.32
C GLN A 84 -12.87 9.04 8.96
N HIS A 85 -12.91 9.94 7.97
CA HIS A 85 -12.30 9.74 6.67
C HIS A 85 -10.78 9.54 6.78
N TYR A 86 -10.09 10.40 7.53
CA TYR A 86 -8.65 10.26 7.79
C TYR A 86 -8.31 9.00 8.60
N ARG A 87 -9.15 8.60 9.57
CA ARG A 87 -8.93 7.32 10.28
C ARG A 87 -9.00 6.11 9.36
N LEU A 88 -10.00 6.07 8.49
CA LEU A 88 -10.15 5.00 7.50
C LEU A 88 -8.92 4.95 6.59
N ALA A 89 -8.48 6.11 6.10
CA ALA A 89 -7.30 6.22 5.27
C ALA A 89 -6.02 5.66 5.91
N ILE A 90 -5.78 6.04 7.16
CA ILE A 90 -4.63 5.55 7.93
C ILE A 90 -4.71 4.04 8.06
N LEU A 91 -5.88 3.52 8.46
CA LEU A 91 -6.09 2.09 8.67
C LEU A 91 -5.88 1.29 7.36
N VAL A 92 -6.42 1.77 6.24
CA VAL A 92 -6.26 1.11 4.93
C VAL A 92 -4.81 1.12 4.49
N ASN A 93 -4.12 2.27 4.53
CA ASN A 93 -2.73 2.36 4.11
C ASN A 93 -1.81 1.49 4.98
N VAL A 94 -1.97 1.53 6.30
CA VAL A 94 -1.17 0.71 7.22
C VAL A 94 -1.47 -0.78 7.02
N ALA A 95 -2.74 -1.17 6.87
CA ALA A 95 -3.10 -2.56 6.64
C ALA A 95 -2.48 -3.11 5.35
N ILE A 96 -2.57 -2.36 4.24
CA ILE A 96 -1.98 -2.79 2.97
C ILE A 96 -0.45 -2.80 3.05
N ALA A 97 0.17 -1.79 3.69
CA ALA A 97 1.61 -1.77 3.90
C ALA A 97 2.10 -3.01 4.68
N VAL A 98 1.37 -3.42 5.72
CA VAL A 98 1.65 -4.65 6.47
C VAL A 98 1.50 -5.88 5.58
N VAL A 99 0.42 -5.98 4.79
CA VAL A 99 0.19 -7.10 3.87
C VAL A 99 1.32 -7.22 2.85
N VAL A 100 1.71 -6.12 2.19
CA VAL A 100 2.81 -6.11 1.22
C VAL A 100 4.12 -6.53 1.90
N THR A 101 4.41 -5.99 3.09
CA THR A 101 5.63 -6.33 3.84
C THR A 101 5.70 -7.81 4.18
N LEU A 102 4.62 -8.38 4.75
CA LEU A 102 4.57 -9.79 5.10
C LEU A 102 4.62 -10.70 3.87
N TYR A 103 4.00 -10.29 2.77
CA TYR A 103 4.01 -11.06 1.52
C TYR A 103 5.40 -11.12 0.87
N TRP A 104 6.16 -10.03 0.94
CA TRP A 104 7.51 -9.95 0.38
C TRP A 104 8.61 -10.46 1.32
N LEU A 105 8.33 -10.56 2.63
CA LEU A 105 9.26 -11.08 3.63
C LEU A 105 9.99 -12.38 3.23
N PRO A 106 9.31 -13.46 2.79
CA PRO A 106 10.00 -14.70 2.40
C PRO A 106 10.97 -14.52 1.23
N TYR A 107 10.69 -13.60 0.29
CA TYR A 107 11.59 -13.32 -0.82
C TYR A 107 12.88 -12.66 -0.34
N TYR A 108 12.79 -11.66 0.54
CA TYR A 108 13.98 -11.00 1.08
C TYR A 108 14.80 -11.90 2.00
N LEU A 109 14.15 -12.77 2.77
CA LEU A 109 14.84 -13.77 3.58
C LEU A 109 15.61 -14.77 2.72
N ALA A 110 15.10 -15.11 1.53
CA ALA A 110 15.76 -16.03 0.61
C ALA A 110 16.95 -15.41 -0.15
N ILE A 111 17.01 -14.07 -0.30
CA ILE A 111 18.15 -13.40 -0.95
C ILE A 111 19.38 -13.33 -0.04
N GLY A 112 19.17 -13.27 1.28
CA GLY A 112 20.27 -13.14 2.25
C GLY A 112 20.98 -14.46 2.59
N GLN A 113 20.60 -15.56 1.93
CA GLN A 113 21.17 -16.92 2.10
C GLN A 113 21.96 -17.32 0.87
#